data_AF-A0A918TGW3-F1
#
_entry.id   AF-A0A918TGW3-F1
#
_cell.length_a   1.000
_cell.length_b   1.000
_cell.length_c   1.000
_cell.angle_alpha   90.00
_cell.angle_beta   90.00
_cell.angle_gamma   90.00
#
_symmetry.space_group_name_H-M   'P 1'
#
loop_
_entity.id
_entity.type
_entity.pdbx_description
1 polymer ?
#
loop_
_entity_poly.entity_id
_entity_poly.type
_entity_poly.pdbx_seq_one_letter_code
_entity_poly.pdbx_strand_id
1 'polypeptide(L)'
;MFLLTKLFQIRDSSNPDAEKPFLAHLDDLRVTLSRIILTLVVATLVCYVFRNQLMDVIRHPVEQVWSHSQKEALSGLNPKPTLDTWEKAVKVSNDAIGLNEAQRMHFQKFAGTEDENFAFHVESAYHFRIALAISDIKKRERYVASIPGISDQQHKQLKALVKGNPNAELDARGRMVLMQSLNPTEGFMLSVKLAFFAALVLSFPLLLLFLLQFVLPGLHKEEQRALFPALGIGFLLFLTGVLFAYFVILPNVLDFFYQYSMDMGIQNDWRIGYYISFATQFVLIFGLAFELPVVVMTLVKLGILSYEMMRNTRSYAVLAIVVIAAIITPTPDALTLGLLAGPMYVLYEICIWLAYFMDKKEKAKEEAEEKERMARLLAAPGAKSRADDDESEEKSEEVVATSPAALESSDEAEASEDIDEDDGFVGPDPEEEDLYSQAPIEPDEDEGDPDEPENRDEDPNFDPLK
;
A
#
# COMPACT_ATOMS: atom_id res chain seq x y z
N MET A 1 32.21 21.64 -0.23
CA MET A 1 32.79 20.42 0.39
C MET A 1 32.55 20.32 1.89
N PHE A 2 32.49 21.40 2.66
CA PHE A 2 32.29 21.37 4.12
C PHE A 2 30.99 20.69 4.61
N LEU A 3 29.90 20.79 3.85
CA LEU A 3 28.60 20.16 4.18
C LEU A 3 28.60 18.63 4.00
N LEU A 4 29.34 18.12 3.02
CA LEU A 4 29.43 16.68 2.74
C LEU A 4 30.26 15.96 3.81
N THR A 5 31.32 16.60 4.30
CA THR A 5 32.15 16.04 5.37
C THR A 5 31.40 15.92 6.70
N LYS A 6 30.49 16.87 7.02
CA LYS A 6 29.60 16.77 8.19
C LYS A 6 28.46 15.75 8.01
N LEU A 7 28.09 15.45 6.77
CA LEU A 7 27.03 14.48 6.46
C LEU A 7 27.45 13.04 6.75
N PHE A 8 28.74 12.73 6.58
CA PHE A 8 29.32 11.39 6.76
C PHE A 8 30.19 11.22 8.02
N GLN A 9 30.29 12.24 8.88
CA GLN A 9 30.95 12.08 10.18
C GLN A 9 30.11 11.20 11.11
N ILE A 10 30.50 9.93 11.20
CA ILE A 10 30.19 9.03 12.32
C ILE A 10 30.79 9.72 13.56
N ARG A 11 29.94 10.22 14.44
CA ARG A 11 30.38 10.98 15.62
C ARG A 11 30.98 10.02 16.62
N ASP A 12 32.28 10.19 16.86
CA ASP A 12 33.05 9.48 17.88
C ASP A 12 32.39 9.69 19.25
N SER A 13 32.02 8.59 19.91
CA SER A 13 31.37 8.60 21.21
C SER A 13 32.41 8.84 22.30
N SER A 14 32.67 10.10 22.61
CA SER A 14 33.38 10.47 23.82
C SER A 14 32.51 10.11 25.04
N ASN A 15 32.82 8.97 25.64
CA ASN A 15 32.26 8.34 26.84
C ASN A 15 31.01 7.44 26.63
N PRO A 16 31.19 6.11 26.50
CA PRO A 16 30.10 5.17 26.23
C PRO A 16 29.21 4.84 27.45
N ASP A 17 29.62 5.23 28.66
CA ASP A 17 28.94 4.85 29.92
C ASP A 17 28.29 6.04 30.65
N ALA A 18 28.29 7.24 30.02
CA ALA A 18 27.59 8.41 30.53
C ALA A 18 26.26 8.57 29.78
N GLU A 19 25.14 8.27 30.45
CA GLU A 19 23.81 8.62 29.95
C GLU A 19 23.77 10.11 29.60
N LYS A 20 23.56 10.41 28.31
CA LYS A 20 23.55 11.79 27.83
C LYS A 20 22.41 12.56 28.50
N PRO A 21 22.63 13.79 28.98
CA PRO A 21 21.54 14.61 29.50
C PRO A 21 20.46 14.82 28.42
N PHE A 22 19.18 14.90 28.82
CA PHE A 22 18.03 15.02 27.90
C PHE A 22 18.21 16.09 26.81
N LEU A 23 18.83 17.23 27.15
CA LEU A 23 19.14 18.29 26.19
C LEU A 23 20.11 17.85 25.09
N ALA A 24 21.12 17.03 25.42
CA ALA A 24 22.02 16.45 24.43
C ALA A 24 21.30 15.42 23.54
N HIS A 25 20.29 14.72 24.05
CA HIS A 25 19.43 13.84 23.24
C HIS A 25 18.53 14.64 22.28
N LEU A 26 18.01 15.79 22.71
CA LEU A 26 17.26 16.70 21.81
C LEU A 26 18.14 17.29 20.70
N ASP A 27 19.40 17.60 20.99
CA ASP A 27 20.35 18.03 19.97
C ASP A 27 20.63 16.92 18.95
N ASP A 28 20.71 15.66 19.41
CA ASP A 28 20.86 14.49 18.54
C ASP A 28 19.63 14.33 17.63
N LEU A 29 18.41 14.52 18.16
CA LEU A 29 17.18 14.51 17.37
C LEU A 29 17.19 15.60 16.29
N ARG A 30 17.54 16.84 16.66
CA ARG A 30 17.58 17.97 15.72
C ARG A 30 18.56 17.72 14.59
N VAL A 31 19.77 17.25 14.90
CA VAL A 31 20.78 16.94 13.88
C VAL A 31 20.27 15.85 12.95
N THR A 32 19.67 14.80 13.50
CA THR A 32 19.10 13.69 12.71
C THR A 32 18.00 14.18 11.78
N LEU A 33 17.05 14.96 12.30
CA LEU A 33 15.99 15.58 11.50
C LEU A 33 16.55 16.47 10.39
N SER A 34 17.57 17.28 10.69
CA SER A 34 18.20 18.14 9.67
C SER A 34 18.86 17.33 8.54
N ARG A 35 19.46 16.17 8.85
CA ARG A 35 20.03 15.25 7.87
C ARG A 35 18.96 14.59 7.02
N ILE A 36 17.86 14.15 7.64
CA ILE A 36 16.70 13.58 6.95
C ILE A 36 16.10 14.59 5.96
N ILE A 37 15.80 15.81 6.43
CA ILE A 37 15.22 16.87 5.60
C ILE A 37 16.16 17.23 4.44
N LEU A 38 17.46 17.43 4.73
CA LEU A 38 18.44 17.76 3.68
C LEU A 38 18.55 16.66 2.63
N THR A 39 18.57 15.39 3.06
CA THR A 39 18.64 14.24 2.17
C THR A 39 17.38 14.14 1.31
N LEU A 40 16.19 14.35 1.89
CA LEU A 40 14.93 14.38 1.15
C LEU A 40 14.86 15.52 0.15
N VAL A 41 15.33 16.73 0.50
CA VAL A 41 15.36 17.87 -0.43
C VAL A 41 16.28 17.57 -1.61
N VAL A 42 17.49 17.05 -1.36
CA VAL A 42 18.44 16.70 -2.42
C VAL A 42 17.87 15.58 -3.30
N ALA A 43 17.35 14.51 -2.70
CA ALA A 43 16.73 13.41 -3.43
C ALA A 43 15.52 13.86 -4.25
N THR A 44 14.68 14.76 -3.72
CA THR A 44 13.52 15.32 -4.43
C THR A 44 13.97 16.11 -5.65
N LEU A 45 15.02 16.94 -5.54
CA LEU A 45 15.56 17.68 -6.68
C LEU A 45 16.11 16.74 -7.76
N VAL A 46 16.79 15.66 -7.37
CA VAL A 46 17.26 14.62 -8.31
C VAL A 46 16.09 13.92 -8.98
N CYS A 47 15.10 13.44 -8.23
CA CYS A 47 13.91 12.78 -8.76
C CYS A 47 13.08 13.70 -9.68
N TYR A 48 13.05 15.01 -9.41
CA TYR A 48 12.32 15.99 -10.22
C TYR A 48 12.90 16.13 -11.64
N VAL A 49 14.20 15.90 -11.82
CA VAL A 49 14.83 15.83 -13.16
C VAL A 49 14.21 14.69 -13.97
N PHE A 50 13.88 13.57 -13.32
CA PHE A 50 13.26 12.38 -13.91
C PHE A 50 11.72 12.36 -13.82
N ARG A 51 11.08 13.53 -13.64
CA ARG A 51 9.61 13.61 -13.45
C ARG A 51 8.82 12.96 -14.59
N ASN A 52 9.30 13.02 -15.83
CA ASN A 52 8.58 12.44 -16.97
C ASN A 52 8.55 10.91 -16.86
N GLN A 53 9.69 10.30 -16.56
CA GLN A 53 9.79 8.85 -16.35
C GLN A 53 8.95 8.40 -15.15
N LEU A 54 8.96 9.18 -14.06
CA LEU A 54 8.12 8.88 -12.90
C LEU A 54 6.62 8.94 -13.26
N MET A 55 6.22 9.92 -14.07
CA MET A 55 4.84 10.05 -14.55
C MET A 55 4.43 8.85 -15.40
N ASP A 56 5.31 8.36 -16.26
CA ASP A 56 5.05 7.17 -17.07
C ASP A 56 4.90 5.92 -16.20
N VAL A 57 5.80 5.75 -15.22
CA VAL A 57 5.73 4.64 -14.25
C VAL A 57 4.41 4.69 -13.49
N ILE A 58 4.03 5.83 -12.91
CA ILE A 58 2.82 5.88 -12.09
C ILE A 58 1.54 5.73 -12.93
N ARG A 59 1.54 6.08 -14.22
CA ARG A 59 0.37 5.91 -15.11
C ARG A 59 0.16 4.48 -15.59
N HIS A 60 1.20 3.66 -15.57
CA HIS A 60 1.12 2.33 -16.15
C HIS A 60 0.01 1.42 -15.57
N PRO A 61 -0.23 1.37 -14.24
CA PRO A 61 -1.29 0.52 -13.68
C PRO A 61 -2.70 0.90 -14.15
N VAL A 62 -3.01 2.20 -14.23
CA VAL A 62 -4.31 2.65 -14.73
C VAL A 62 -4.47 2.43 -16.24
N GLU A 63 -3.38 2.56 -17.01
CA GLU A 63 -3.38 2.20 -18.44
C GLU A 63 -3.67 0.71 -18.66
N GLN A 64 -3.16 -0.17 -17.79
CA GLN A 64 -3.45 -1.60 -17.87
C GLN A 64 -4.95 -1.89 -17.69
N VAL A 65 -5.56 -1.36 -16.63
CA VAL A 65 -6.99 -1.53 -16.33
C VAL A 65 -7.85 -0.94 -17.44
N TRP A 66 -7.51 0.27 -17.89
CA TRP A 66 -8.20 0.92 -19.00
C TRP A 66 -8.15 0.09 -20.28
N SER A 67 -6.97 -0.44 -20.62
CA SER A 67 -6.80 -1.25 -21.82
C SER A 67 -7.58 -2.57 -21.76
N HIS A 68 -7.70 -3.17 -20.57
CA HIS A 68 -8.46 -4.40 -20.36
C HIS A 68 -9.96 -4.15 -20.58
N SER A 69 -10.48 -3.13 -19.91
CA SER A 69 -11.87 -2.71 -20.06
C SER A 69 -12.23 -2.32 -21.50
N GLN A 70 -11.40 -1.49 -22.16
CA GLN A 70 -11.64 -1.09 -23.54
C GLN A 70 -11.64 -2.30 -24.48
N LYS A 71 -10.70 -3.25 -24.32
CA LYS A 71 -10.68 -4.48 -25.13
C LYS A 71 -11.93 -5.32 -24.91
N GLU A 72 -12.45 -5.37 -23.69
CA GLU A 72 -13.70 -6.06 -23.37
C GLU A 72 -14.90 -5.36 -24.02
N ALA A 73 -14.99 -4.03 -23.92
CA ALA A 73 -16.03 -3.25 -24.58
C ALA A 73 -16.00 -3.39 -26.12
N LEU A 74 -14.80 -3.41 -26.71
CA LEU A 74 -14.62 -3.62 -28.15
C LEU A 74 -14.85 -5.07 -28.59
N SER A 75 -14.86 -6.04 -27.66
CA SER A 75 -15.00 -7.47 -27.99
C SER A 75 -16.37 -7.84 -28.56
N GLY A 76 -17.41 -7.06 -28.23
CA GLY A 76 -18.78 -7.24 -28.73
C GLY A 76 -19.04 -6.62 -30.11
N LEU A 77 -18.06 -5.92 -30.71
CA LEU A 77 -18.19 -5.24 -32.00
C LEU A 77 -17.91 -6.18 -33.18
N ASN A 78 -18.60 -5.94 -34.30
CA ASN A 78 -18.45 -6.72 -35.53
C ASN A 78 -18.49 -5.80 -36.77
N PRO A 79 -17.37 -5.63 -37.50
CA PRO A 79 -16.06 -6.27 -37.31
C PRO A 79 -15.41 -5.87 -35.98
N LYS A 80 -14.57 -6.74 -35.42
CA LYS A 80 -13.91 -6.48 -34.13
C LYS A 80 -12.67 -5.60 -34.34
N PRO A 81 -12.65 -4.35 -33.86
CA PRO A 81 -11.47 -3.51 -33.97
C PRO A 81 -10.41 -3.92 -32.93
N THR A 82 -9.14 -3.73 -33.29
CA THR A 82 -8.08 -3.58 -32.28
C THR A 82 -8.18 -2.22 -31.59
N LEU A 83 -7.63 -2.07 -30.38
CA LEU A 83 -7.64 -0.80 -29.65
C LEU A 83 -7.03 0.34 -30.48
N ASP A 84 -5.87 0.10 -31.11
CA ASP A 84 -5.18 1.07 -31.97
C ASP A 84 -6.01 1.45 -33.20
N THR A 85 -6.67 0.49 -33.86
CA THR A 85 -7.57 0.79 -34.98
C THR A 85 -8.79 1.60 -34.55
N TRP A 86 -9.34 1.33 -33.36
CA TRP A 86 -10.46 2.10 -32.82
C TRP A 86 -10.04 3.53 -32.46
N GLU A 87 -8.90 3.71 -31.80
CA GLU A 87 -8.34 5.03 -31.49
C GLU A 87 -8.10 5.87 -32.74
N LYS A 88 -7.50 5.27 -33.77
CA LYS A 88 -7.29 5.91 -35.07
C LYS A 88 -8.62 6.28 -35.72
N ALA A 89 -9.60 5.39 -35.69
CA ALA A 89 -10.91 5.63 -36.28
C ALA A 89 -11.63 6.81 -35.61
N VAL A 90 -11.59 6.86 -34.27
CA VAL A 90 -12.14 7.96 -33.50
C VAL A 90 -11.41 9.27 -33.80
N LYS A 91 -10.08 9.26 -33.86
CA LYS A 91 -9.28 10.45 -34.21
C LYS A 91 -9.65 10.99 -35.60
N VAL A 92 -9.69 10.12 -36.62
CA VAL A 92 -10.10 10.50 -37.98
C VAL A 92 -11.52 11.05 -38.00
N SER A 93 -12.44 10.45 -37.23
CA SER A 93 -13.82 10.97 -37.12
C SER A 93 -13.87 12.36 -36.50
N ASN A 94 -12.98 12.67 -35.55
CA ASN A 94 -12.89 13.98 -34.90
C ASN A 94 -12.25 15.04 -35.80
N ASP A 95 -11.20 14.67 -36.53
CA ASP A 95 -10.56 15.58 -37.47
C ASP A 95 -11.51 15.95 -38.63
N ALA A 96 -12.53 15.11 -38.88
CA ALA A 96 -13.59 15.37 -39.84
C ALA A 96 -14.73 16.27 -39.30
N ILE A 97 -14.65 16.75 -38.06
CA ILE A 97 -15.69 17.62 -37.47
C ILE A 97 -15.79 18.94 -38.24
N GLY A 98 -17.02 19.34 -38.56
CA GLY A 98 -17.30 20.58 -39.30
C GLY A 98 -17.18 20.45 -40.82
N LEU A 99 -16.72 19.31 -41.34
CA LEU A 99 -16.75 19.02 -42.77
C LEU A 99 -18.17 18.64 -43.21
N ASN A 100 -18.59 19.11 -44.39
CA ASN A 100 -19.79 18.60 -45.02
C ASN A 100 -19.59 17.15 -45.50
N GLU A 101 -20.67 16.47 -45.89
CA GLU A 101 -20.63 15.05 -46.27
C GLU A 101 -19.62 14.74 -47.38
N ALA A 102 -19.59 15.55 -48.45
CA ALA A 102 -18.65 15.37 -49.54
C ALA A 102 -17.19 15.59 -49.11
N GLN A 103 -16.93 16.63 -48.31
CA GLN A 103 -15.60 16.93 -47.76
C GLN A 103 -15.12 15.83 -46.81
N ARG A 104 -16.02 15.28 -46.00
CA ARG A 104 -15.73 14.19 -45.06
C ARG A 104 -15.40 12.90 -45.79
N MET A 105 -16.19 12.51 -46.79
CA MET A 105 -15.88 11.35 -47.63
C MET A 105 -14.52 11.52 -48.34
N HIS A 106 -14.24 12.72 -48.84
CA HIS A 106 -12.94 13.02 -49.44
C HIS A 106 -11.81 12.93 -48.41
N PHE A 107 -11.94 13.54 -47.24
CA PHE A 107 -10.95 13.47 -46.16
C PHE A 107 -10.67 12.04 -45.71
N GLN A 108 -11.71 11.24 -45.48
CA GLN A 108 -11.57 9.83 -45.08
C GLN A 108 -10.78 9.03 -46.11
N LYS A 109 -11.01 9.25 -47.41
CA LYS A 109 -10.24 8.60 -48.47
C LYS A 109 -8.72 8.89 -48.39
N PHE A 110 -8.33 10.09 -47.97
CA PHE A 110 -6.92 10.47 -47.79
C PHE A 110 -6.34 10.10 -46.42
N ALA A 111 -7.18 9.88 -45.41
CA ALA A 111 -6.78 9.53 -44.06
C ALA A 111 -6.31 8.06 -43.91
N GLY A 112 -6.10 7.35 -45.02
CA GLY A 112 -5.70 5.94 -45.01
C GLY A 112 -6.89 4.97 -44.82
N THR A 113 -8.12 5.44 -45.07
CA THR A 113 -9.35 4.65 -44.92
C THR A 113 -9.64 3.75 -46.12
N GLU A 114 -8.59 3.14 -46.68
CA GLU A 114 -8.72 2.22 -47.82
C GLU A 114 -9.24 0.84 -47.40
N ASP A 115 -9.09 0.49 -46.12
CA ASP A 115 -9.68 -0.71 -45.52
C ASP A 115 -11.17 -0.45 -45.18
N GLU A 116 -12.06 -1.26 -45.76
CA GLU A 116 -13.50 -1.21 -45.54
C GLU A 116 -13.87 -1.36 -44.05
N ASN A 117 -13.14 -2.18 -43.29
CA ASN A 117 -13.40 -2.36 -41.86
C ASN A 117 -13.01 -1.11 -41.06
N PHE A 118 -11.90 -0.47 -41.42
CA PHE A 118 -11.48 0.77 -40.78
C PHE A 118 -12.44 1.92 -41.12
N ALA A 119 -12.92 2.00 -42.37
CA ALA A 119 -13.96 2.96 -42.78
C ALA A 119 -15.24 2.80 -41.97
N PHE A 120 -15.67 1.55 -41.79
CA PHE A 120 -16.82 1.20 -40.99
C PHE A 120 -16.69 1.68 -39.54
N HIS A 121 -15.50 1.56 -38.93
CA HIS A 121 -15.23 2.06 -37.58
C HIS A 121 -15.20 3.59 -37.51
N VAL A 122 -14.61 4.27 -38.50
CA VAL A 122 -14.58 5.75 -38.57
C VAL A 122 -16.01 6.31 -38.62
N GLU A 123 -16.86 5.71 -39.45
CA GLU A 123 -18.26 6.11 -39.58
C GLU A 123 -19.07 5.79 -38.31
N SER A 124 -18.83 4.61 -37.72
CA SER A 124 -19.46 4.23 -36.44
C SER A 124 -19.08 5.19 -35.31
N ALA A 125 -17.80 5.57 -35.21
CA ALA A 125 -17.30 6.52 -34.22
C ALA A 125 -17.92 7.91 -34.39
N TYR A 126 -18.07 8.36 -35.65
CA TYR A 126 -18.72 9.63 -35.98
C TYR A 126 -20.16 9.67 -35.45
N HIS A 127 -20.99 8.66 -35.76
CA HIS A 127 -22.38 8.63 -35.31
C HIS A 127 -22.51 8.37 -33.80
N PHE A 128 -21.64 7.53 -33.23
CA PHE A 128 -21.60 7.29 -31.79
C PHE A 128 -21.36 8.58 -31.01
N ARG A 129 -20.40 9.41 -31.44
CA ARG A 129 -20.12 10.71 -30.84
C ARG A 129 -21.34 11.65 -30.89
N ILE A 130 -22.06 11.68 -32.00
CA ILE A 130 -23.29 12.49 -32.12
C ILE A 130 -24.35 11.99 -31.13
N ALA A 131 -24.47 10.66 -30.97
CA ALA A 131 -25.38 10.08 -30.00
C ALA A 131 -25.00 10.45 -28.55
N LEU A 132 -23.72 10.59 -28.22
CA LEU A 132 -23.25 11.02 -26.90
C LEU A 132 -23.67 12.46 -26.53
N ALA A 133 -24.00 13.31 -27.51
CA ALA A 133 -24.57 14.63 -27.23
C ALA A 133 -25.95 14.56 -26.55
N ILE A 134 -26.60 13.38 -26.57
CA ILE A 134 -27.87 13.12 -25.90
C ILE A 134 -27.58 12.51 -24.53
N SER A 135 -27.82 13.27 -23.45
CA SER A 135 -27.54 12.84 -22.08
C SER A 135 -28.44 11.69 -21.60
N ASP A 136 -29.69 11.63 -22.04
CA ASP A 136 -30.67 10.59 -21.66
C ASP A 136 -30.44 9.29 -22.46
N ILE A 137 -30.17 8.19 -21.74
CA ILE A 137 -29.87 6.87 -22.30
C ILE A 137 -31.01 6.35 -23.21
N LYS A 138 -32.27 6.47 -22.77
CA LYS A 138 -33.43 5.98 -23.54
C LYS A 138 -33.67 6.83 -24.80
N LYS A 139 -33.36 8.13 -24.75
CA LYS A 139 -33.40 8.99 -25.94
C LYS A 139 -32.24 8.68 -26.89
N ARG A 140 -31.05 8.38 -26.37
CA ARG A 140 -29.87 7.99 -27.13
C ARG A 140 -30.10 6.70 -27.92
N GLU A 141 -30.65 5.66 -27.30
CA GLU A 141 -30.97 4.39 -27.97
C GLU A 141 -31.99 4.57 -29.10
N ARG A 142 -33.02 5.39 -28.87
CA ARG A 142 -34.02 5.74 -29.90
C ARG A 142 -33.40 6.50 -31.07
N TYR A 143 -32.52 7.47 -30.77
CA TYR A 143 -31.80 8.21 -31.80
C TYR A 143 -30.98 7.26 -32.68
N VAL A 144 -30.18 6.39 -32.08
CA VAL A 144 -29.37 5.38 -32.79
C VAL A 144 -30.21 4.45 -33.65
N ALA A 145 -31.40 4.07 -33.18
CA ALA A 145 -32.32 3.24 -33.97
C ALA A 145 -32.94 3.99 -35.16
N SER A 146 -32.98 5.33 -35.12
CA SER A 146 -33.63 6.18 -36.15
C SER A 146 -32.68 6.80 -37.17
N ILE A 147 -31.37 6.58 -37.07
CA ILE A 147 -30.39 7.20 -37.99
C ILE A 147 -30.68 6.73 -39.43
N PRO A 148 -30.99 7.65 -40.36
CA PRO A 148 -31.24 7.28 -41.74
C PRO A 148 -29.93 7.02 -42.49
N GLY A 149 -29.95 6.11 -43.46
CA GLY A 149 -28.85 5.91 -44.40
C GLY A 149 -27.67 5.08 -43.88
N ILE A 150 -27.76 4.51 -42.67
CA ILE A 150 -26.75 3.58 -42.15
C ILE A 150 -27.21 2.13 -42.29
N SER A 151 -26.27 1.20 -42.43
CA SER A 151 -26.52 -0.23 -42.59
C SER A 151 -27.04 -0.89 -41.30
N ASP A 152 -27.73 -2.02 -41.43
CA ASP A 152 -28.19 -2.83 -40.29
C ASP A 152 -27.03 -3.25 -39.36
N GLN A 153 -25.85 -3.49 -39.94
CA GLN A 153 -24.65 -3.83 -39.19
C GLN A 153 -24.13 -2.62 -38.39
N GLN A 154 -24.19 -1.41 -38.95
CA GLN A 154 -23.86 -0.18 -38.22
C GLN A 154 -24.85 0.09 -37.10
N HIS A 155 -26.16 -0.14 -37.31
CA HIS A 155 -27.14 -0.02 -36.22
C HIS A 155 -26.84 -0.99 -35.07
N LYS A 156 -26.47 -2.24 -35.36
CA LYS A 156 -26.07 -3.22 -34.33
C LYS A 156 -24.80 -2.78 -33.60
N GLN A 157 -23.79 -2.31 -34.34
CA GLN A 157 -22.55 -1.79 -33.78
C GLN A 157 -22.81 -0.56 -32.89
N LEU A 158 -23.58 0.42 -33.35
CA LEU A 158 -23.89 1.60 -32.54
C LEU A 158 -24.70 1.25 -31.29
N LYS A 159 -25.65 0.31 -31.37
CA LYS A 159 -26.36 -0.18 -30.17
C LYS A 159 -25.39 -0.82 -29.19
N ALA A 160 -24.43 -1.62 -29.67
CA ALA A 160 -23.39 -2.20 -28.84
C ALA A 160 -22.48 -1.12 -28.22
N LEU A 161 -22.09 -0.08 -28.98
CA LEU A 161 -21.28 1.04 -28.49
C LEU A 161 -22.04 1.90 -27.48
N VAL A 162 -23.33 2.17 -27.70
CA VAL A 162 -24.17 2.92 -26.77
C VAL A 162 -24.39 2.15 -25.47
N LYS A 163 -24.61 0.83 -25.56
CA LYS A 163 -24.82 -0.02 -24.39
C LYS A 163 -23.52 -0.30 -23.63
N GLY A 164 -22.42 -0.55 -24.35
CA GLY A 164 -21.10 -0.80 -23.77
C GLY A 164 -20.38 0.47 -23.32
N ASN A 165 -20.84 1.65 -23.79
CA ASN A 165 -20.32 2.99 -23.50
C ASN A 165 -18.81 2.98 -23.17
N PRO A 166 -17.93 2.60 -24.12
CA PRO A 166 -16.50 2.63 -23.89
C PRO A 166 -16.12 4.09 -23.68
N ASN A 167 -16.11 4.53 -22.42
CA ASN A 167 -15.85 5.91 -22.05
C ASN A 167 -14.56 6.33 -22.77
N ALA A 168 -14.69 7.27 -23.69
CA ALA A 168 -13.56 7.89 -24.34
C ALA A 168 -14.00 9.33 -24.53
N GLU A 169 -14.04 10.07 -23.44
CA GLU A 169 -14.10 11.51 -23.55
C GLU A 169 -12.82 11.94 -24.29
N LEU A 170 -13.02 12.51 -25.47
CA LEU A 170 -11.96 12.87 -26.39
C LEU A 170 -11.43 14.24 -25.98
N ASP A 171 -10.10 14.42 -25.89
CA ASP A 171 -9.56 15.78 -25.70
C ASP A 171 -9.93 16.64 -26.91
N ALA A 172 -9.65 17.95 -26.79
CA ALA A 172 -9.67 18.90 -27.90
C ALA A 172 -8.82 18.50 -29.12
N ARG A 173 -8.08 17.38 -29.08
CA ARG A 173 -7.27 16.84 -30.18
C ARG A 173 -7.75 15.45 -30.64
N GLY A 174 -8.92 15.00 -30.19
CA GLY A 174 -9.50 13.74 -30.61
C GLY A 174 -8.76 12.49 -30.12
N ARG A 175 -7.95 12.60 -29.05
CA ARG A 175 -7.30 11.47 -28.38
C ARG A 175 -8.17 11.01 -27.22
N MET A 176 -8.20 9.70 -26.96
CA MET A 176 -8.82 9.19 -25.73
C MET A 176 -8.03 9.77 -24.55
N VAL A 177 -8.67 10.63 -23.76
CA VAL A 177 -8.02 11.22 -22.60
C VAL A 177 -8.18 10.23 -21.47
N LEU A 178 -7.12 9.51 -21.16
CA LEU A 178 -7.10 8.65 -19.98
C LEU A 178 -7.41 9.44 -18.72
N MET A 179 -6.88 10.66 -18.59
CA MET A 179 -7.08 11.49 -17.41
C MET A 179 -7.04 12.99 -17.69
N GLN A 180 -8.00 13.74 -17.14
CA GLN A 180 -8.08 15.20 -17.26
C GLN A 180 -7.45 15.92 -16.06
N SER A 181 -6.93 17.12 -16.31
CA SER A 181 -6.50 18.08 -15.31
C SER A 181 -7.43 19.29 -15.37
N LEU A 182 -7.89 19.76 -14.21
CA LEU A 182 -8.87 20.85 -14.12
C LEU A 182 -8.22 22.19 -13.74
N ASN A 183 -7.00 22.18 -13.22
CA ASN A 183 -6.30 23.41 -12.79
C ASN A 183 -4.99 23.62 -13.55
N PRO A 184 -4.66 24.86 -13.97
CA PRO A 184 -3.44 25.15 -14.73
C PRO A 184 -2.14 24.86 -13.95
N THR A 185 -2.19 24.92 -12.61
CA THR A 185 -1.05 24.63 -11.72
C THR A 185 -0.90 23.15 -11.38
N GLU A 186 -1.90 22.32 -11.70
CA GLU A 186 -1.99 20.94 -11.24
C GLU A 186 -0.83 20.09 -11.76
N GLY A 187 -0.50 20.18 -13.05
CA GLY A 187 0.60 19.41 -13.64
C GLY A 187 1.96 19.68 -12.99
N PHE A 188 2.22 20.94 -12.62
CA PHE A 188 3.44 21.31 -11.89
C PHE A 188 3.45 20.74 -10.47
N MET A 189 2.35 20.95 -9.71
CA MET A 189 2.26 20.45 -8.33
C MET A 189 2.32 18.93 -8.25
N LEU A 190 1.71 18.22 -9.21
CA LEU A 190 1.79 16.77 -9.30
C LEU A 190 3.21 16.29 -9.60
N SER A 191 3.94 16.98 -10.47
CA SER A 191 5.34 16.65 -10.77
C SER A 191 6.24 16.79 -9.52
N VAL A 192 6.05 17.84 -8.73
CA VAL A 192 6.79 18.06 -7.48
C VAL A 192 6.39 17.01 -6.43
N LYS A 193 5.09 16.76 -6.26
CA LYS A 193 4.58 15.74 -5.33
C LYS A 193 5.15 14.37 -5.67
N LEU A 194 5.06 13.95 -6.93
CA LEU A 194 5.56 12.68 -7.41
C LEU A 194 7.08 12.54 -7.18
N ALA A 195 7.85 13.59 -7.46
CA ALA A 195 9.28 13.61 -7.19
C ALA A 195 9.60 13.43 -5.69
N PHE A 196 8.80 14.04 -4.81
CA PHE A 196 8.96 13.91 -3.36
C PHE A 196 8.67 12.49 -2.87
N PHE A 197 7.58 11.85 -3.34
CA PHE A 197 7.28 10.46 -2.99
C PHE A 197 8.34 9.49 -3.53
N ALA A 198 8.79 9.68 -4.76
CA ALA A 198 9.89 8.88 -5.32
C ALA A 198 11.19 9.06 -4.53
N ALA A 199 11.48 10.30 -4.08
CA ALA A 199 12.63 10.59 -3.25
C ALA A 199 12.54 9.92 -1.87
N LEU A 200 11.35 9.85 -1.26
CA LEU A 200 11.14 9.10 -0.02
C LEU A 200 11.51 7.62 -0.20
N VAL A 201 11.00 6.98 -1.26
CA VAL A 201 11.29 5.57 -1.56
C VAL A 201 12.78 5.35 -1.83
N LEU A 202 13.41 6.20 -2.63
CA LEU A 202 14.81 6.05 -3.03
C LEU A 202 15.78 6.35 -1.87
N SER A 203 15.47 7.33 -1.03
CA SER A 203 16.30 7.71 0.12
C SER A 203 16.00 6.90 1.38
N PHE A 204 14.99 6.03 1.35
CA PHE A 204 14.58 5.19 2.47
C PHE A 204 15.71 4.47 3.23
N PRO A 205 16.72 3.84 2.59
CA PRO A 205 17.81 3.20 3.34
C PRO A 205 18.65 4.21 4.14
N LEU A 206 18.82 5.43 3.63
CA LEU A 206 19.49 6.51 4.37
C LEU A 206 18.61 7.04 5.50
N LEU A 207 17.29 7.14 5.28
CA LEU A 207 16.34 7.55 6.31
C LEU A 207 16.35 6.58 7.49
N LEU A 208 16.28 5.28 7.21
CA LEU A 208 16.39 4.25 8.25
C LEU A 208 17.75 4.32 8.96
N LEU A 209 18.87 4.54 8.25
CA LEU A 209 20.18 4.69 8.87
C LEU A 209 20.24 5.88 9.83
N PHE A 210 19.69 7.03 9.45
CA PHE A 210 19.65 8.21 10.31
C PHE A 210 18.73 8.01 11.52
N LEU A 211 17.57 7.41 11.31
CA LEU A 211 16.65 7.06 12.39
C LEU A 211 17.32 6.08 13.36
N LEU A 212 18.02 5.08 12.84
CA LEU A 212 18.77 4.12 13.65
C LEU A 212 19.88 4.81 14.44
N GLN A 213 20.65 5.71 13.82
CA GLN A 213 21.70 6.48 14.51
C GLN A 213 21.17 7.28 15.69
N PHE A 214 19.91 7.72 15.63
CA PHE A 214 19.26 8.41 16.74
C PHE A 214 18.82 7.46 17.86
N VAL A 215 18.40 6.23 17.52
CA VAL A 215 17.97 5.21 18.49
C VAL A 215 19.16 4.49 19.15
N LEU A 216 20.26 4.27 18.41
CA LEU A 216 21.46 3.53 18.87
C LEU A 216 21.99 3.94 20.25
N PRO A 217 22.08 5.25 20.62
CA PRO A 217 22.60 5.66 21.93
C PRO A 217 21.77 5.18 23.12
N GLY A 218 20.52 4.77 22.91
CA GLY A 218 19.63 4.27 23.96
C GLY A 218 19.68 2.75 24.17
N LEU A 219 20.50 2.02 23.41
CA LEU A 219 20.54 0.55 23.43
C LEU A 219 21.90 0.00 23.89
N HIS A 220 21.89 -1.21 24.45
CA HIS A 220 23.12 -1.89 24.88
C HIS A 220 24.03 -2.22 23.70
N LYS A 221 25.36 -2.19 23.91
CA LYS A 221 26.37 -2.43 22.86
C LYS A 221 26.18 -3.77 22.12
N GLU A 222 25.68 -4.79 22.82
CA GLU A 222 25.38 -6.10 22.24
C GLU A 222 24.13 -6.10 21.34
N GLU A 223 23.13 -5.26 21.67
CA GLU A 223 21.91 -5.09 20.88
C GLU A 223 22.15 -4.27 19.61
N GLN A 224 23.03 -3.27 19.69
CA GLN A 224 23.40 -2.39 18.57
C GLN A 224 23.90 -3.19 17.35
N ARG A 225 24.61 -4.31 17.56
CA ARG A 225 25.13 -5.14 16.47
C ARG A 225 24.04 -5.84 15.67
N ALA A 226 22.90 -6.14 16.28
CA ALA A 226 21.78 -6.80 15.62
C ALA A 226 20.90 -5.84 14.81
N LEU A 227 21.01 -4.53 15.06
CA LEU A 227 20.25 -3.53 14.35
C LEU A 227 20.79 -3.26 12.93
N PHE A 228 22.09 -3.43 12.70
CA PHE A 228 22.69 -3.29 11.37
C PHE A 228 22.16 -4.30 10.34
N PRO A 229 22.04 -5.62 10.62
CA PRO A 229 21.39 -6.54 9.70
C PRO A 229 19.88 -6.27 9.59
N ALA A 230 19.22 -5.82 10.65
CA ALA A 230 17.80 -5.43 10.61
C ALA A 230 17.55 -4.26 9.64
N LEU A 231 18.47 -3.30 9.53
CA LEU A 231 18.41 -2.22 8.54
C LEU A 231 18.39 -2.74 7.10
N GLY A 232 19.25 -3.72 6.79
CA GLY A 232 19.28 -4.35 5.46
C GLY A 232 17.99 -5.11 5.15
N ILE A 233 17.49 -5.87 6.15
CA ILE A 233 16.22 -6.58 6.03
C ILE A 233 15.06 -5.61 5.83
N GLY A 234 15.00 -4.52 6.62
CA GLY A 234 13.95 -3.51 6.49
C GLY A 234 13.95 -2.85 5.14
N PHE A 235 15.10 -2.40 4.64
CA PHE A 235 15.17 -1.87 3.28
C PHE A 235 14.62 -2.84 2.22
N LEU A 236 14.94 -4.14 2.30
CA LEU A 236 14.39 -5.15 1.40
C LEU A 236 12.88 -5.34 1.59
N LEU A 237 12.40 -5.31 2.83
CA LEU A 237 10.99 -5.44 3.18
C LEU A 237 10.17 -4.26 2.67
N PHE A 238 10.63 -3.02 2.89
CA PHE A 238 10.03 -1.81 2.34
C PHE A 238 9.99 -1.83 0.82
N LEU A 239 11.09 -2.19 0.16
CA LEU A 239 11.12 -2.28 -1.30
C LEU A 239 10.13 -3.35 -1.81
N THR A 240 10.06 -4.50 -1.13
CA THR A 240 9.09 -5.55 -1.43
C THR A 240 7.66 -5.04 -1.25
N GLY A 241 7.36 -4.30 -0.19
CA GLY A 241 6.06 -3.68 0.06
C GLY A 241 5.68 -2.68 -1.03
N VAL A 242 6.61 -1.82 -1.44
CA VAL A 242 6.42 -0.86 -2.54
C VAL A 242 6.12 -1.58 -3.85
N LEU A 243 6.91 -2.61 -4.19
CA LEU A 243 6.72 -3.40 -5.41
C LEU A 243 5.40 -4.17 -5.38
N PHE A 244 5.07 -4.81 -4.26
CA PHE A 244 3.81 -5.54 -4.06
C PHE A 244 2.61 -4.60 -4.20
N ALA A 245 2.66 -3.42 -3.59
CA ALA A 245 1.61 -2.44 -3.70
C ALA A 245 1.41 -1.95 -5.14
N TYR A 246 2.49 -1.62 -5.84
CA TYR A 246 2.43 -1.08 -7.19
C TYR A 246 2.00 -2.14 -8.23
N PHE A 247 2.56 -3.36 -8.17
CA PHE A 247 2.33 -4.39 -9.18
C PHE A 247 1.13 -5.29 -8.92
N VAL A 248 0.74 -5.51 -7.66
CA VAL A 248 -0.32 -6.46 -7.32
C VAL A 248 -1.56 -5.73 -6.82
N ILE A 249 -1.41 -4.90 -5.80
CA ILE A 249 -2.57 -4.32 -5.10
C ILE A 249 -3.20 -3.19 -5.92
N LEU A 250 -2.41 -2.22 -6.37
CA LEU A 250 -2.88 -1.04 -7.09
C LEU A 250 -3.72 -1.39 -8.34
N PRO A 251 -3.28 -2.24 -9.28
CA PRO A 251 -4.12 -2.59 -10.44
C PRO A 251 -5.44 -3.26 -10.04
N ASN A 252 -5.42 -4.15 -9.04
CA ASN A 252 -6.63 -4.82 -8.55
C ASN A 252 -7.65 -3.83 -7.94
N VAL A 253 -7.18 -2.82 -7.21
CA VAL A 253 -8.05 -1.78 -6.64
C VAL A 253 -8.67 -0.92 -7.75
N LEU A 254 -7.85 -0.52 -8.72
CA LEU A 254 -8.31 0.32 -9.83
C LEU A 254 -9.34 -0.42 -10.69
N ASP A 255 -9.13 -1.70 -10.95
CA ASP A 255 -10.07 -2.57 -11.68
C ASP A 255 -11.38 -2.74 -10.91
N PHE A 256 -11.31 -3.01 -9.61
CA PHE A 256 -12.50 -3.07 -8.77
C PHE A 256 -13.31 -1.79 -8.81
N PHE A 257 -12.70 -0.62 -8.60
CA PHE A 257 -13.41 0.66 -8.64
C PHE A 257 -14.01 0.94 -10.01
N TYR A 258 -13.33 0.52 -11.07
CA TYR A 258 -13.82 0.64 -12.43
C TYR A 258 -15.09 -0.22 -12.63
N GLN A 259 -15.04 -1.52 -12.31
CA GLN A 259 -16.16 -2.45 -12.46
C GLN A 259 -17.35 -2.05 -11.59
N TYR A 260 -17.08 -1.70 -10.33
CA TYR A 260 -18.13 -1.25 -9.40
C TYR A 260 -18.86 0.00 -9.92
N SER A 261 -18.14 0.94 -10.54
CA SER A 261 -18.76 2.12 -11.17
C SER A 261 -19.63 1.75 -12.37
N MET A 262 -19.18 0.79 -13.18
CA MET A 262 -19.92 0.30 -14.36
C MET A 262 -21.22 -0.40 -13.96
N ASP A 263 -21.20 -1.22 -12.91
CA ASP A 263 -22.40 -1.91 -12.41
C ASP A 263 -23.48 -0.95 -11.92
N MET A 264 -23.07 0.21 -11.38
CA MET A 264 -23.98 1.27 -10.96
C MET A 264 -24.41 2.20 -12.11
N GLY A 265 -23.91 2.00 -13.33
CA GLY A 265 -24.17 2.88 -14.48
C GLY A 265 -23.58 4.28 -14.34
N ILE A 266 -22.57 4.45 -13.48
CA ILE A 266 -21.89 5.73 -13.24
C ILE A 266 -20.73 5.88 -14.23
N GLN A 267 -20.65 7.02 -14.91
CA GLN A 267 -19.51 7.34 -15.76
C GLN A 267 -18.29 7.63 -14.90
N ASN A 268 -17.20 6.88 -15.13
CA ASN A 268 -15.96 7.03 -14.39
C ASN A 268 -14.95 7.89 -15.18
N ASP A 269 -14.88 9.17 -14.85
CA ASP A 269 -13.88 10.09 -15.39
C ASP A 269 -12.67 10.13 -14.46
N TRP A 270 -11.59 9.47 -14.87
CA TRP A 270 -10.37 9.43 -14.09
C TRP A 270 -9.68 10.78 -14.09
N ARG A 271 -9.46 11.37 -12.92
CA ARG A 271 -8.74 12.64 -12.77
C ARG A 271 -7.29 12.38 -12.39
N ILE A 272 -6.36 12.98 -13.14
CA ILE A 272 -4.91 12.73 -12.98
C ILE A 272 -4.43 13.09 -11.56
N GLY A 273 -4.94 14.19 -10.99
CA GLY A 273 -4.51 14.67 -9.70
C GLY A 273 -4.92 13.76 -8.54
N TYR A 274 -6.15 13.23 -8.58
CA TYR A 274 -6.61 12.27 -7.59
C TYR A 274 -5.89 10.94 -7.73
N TYR A 275 -5.78 10.44 -8.96
CA TYR A 275 -5.08 9.18 -9.23
C TYR A 275 -3.63 9.21 -8.73
N ILE A 276 -2.83 10.21 -9.11
CA ILE A 276 -1.43 10.29 -8.69
C ILE A 276 -1.34 10.43 -7.17
N SER A 277 -2.19 11.25 -6.56
CA SER A 277 -2.20 11.43 -5.10
C SER A 277 -2.50 10.11 -4.39
N PHE A 278 -3.55 9.43 -4.82
CA PHE A 278 -3.95 8.12 -4.32
C PHE A 278 -2.82 7.10 -4.50
N ALA A 279 -2.37 6.87 -5.74
CA ALA A 279 -1.38 5.85 -6.05
C ALA A 279 -0.05 6.08 -5.32
N THR A 280 0.45 7.30 -5.27
CA THR A 280 1.72 7.61 -4.58
C THR A 280 1.63 7.43 -3.07
N GLN A 281 0.54 7.90 -2.44
CA GLN A 281 0.32 7.70 -1.01
C GLN A 281 0.12 6.24 -0.68
N PHE A 282 -0.73 5.55 -1.45
CA PHE A 282 -1.08 4.16 -1.25
C PHE A 282 0.16 3.25 -1.34
N VAL A 283 0.99 3.40 -2.39
CA VAL A 283 2.25 2.65 -2.54
C VAL A 283 3.22 2.93 -1.39
N LEU A 284 3.34 4.18 -0.94
CA LEU A 284 4.21 4.53 0.18
C LEU A 284 3.72 3.89 1.50
N ILE A 285 2.41 3.96 1.76
CA ILE A 285 1.79 3.40 2.98
C ILE A 285 2.03 1.89 3.06
N PHE A 286 1.86 1.18 1.94
CA PHE A 286 2.17 -0.25 1.90
C PHE A 286 3.65 -0.55 2.13
N GLY A 287 4.55 0.24 1.52
CA GLY A 287 5.98 0.13 1.80
C GLY A 287 6.28 0.27 3.30
N LEU A 288 5.72 1.30 3.94
CA LEU A 288 5.87 1.53 5.39
C LEU A 288 5.18 0.45 6.23
N ALA A 289 4.04 -0.07 5.80
CA ALA A 289 3.35 -1.17 6.48
C ALA A 289 4.18 -2.46 6.48
N PHE A 290 4.98 -2.69 5.43
CA PHE A 290 5.92 -3.80 5.36
C PHE A 290 7.12 -3.65 6.30
N GLU A 291 7.34 -2.50 6.95
CA GLU A 291 8.31 -2.36 8.04
C GLU A 291 7.81 -2.93 9.38
N LEU A 292 6.52 -3.29 9.47
CA LEU A 292 5.93 -3.83 10.70
C LEU A 292 6.77 -4.98 11.28
N PRO A 293 7.24 -5.98 10.51
CA PRO A 293 8.07 -7.04 11.06
C PRO A 293 9.40 -6.58 11.64
N VAL A 294 10.06 -5.59 11.02
CA VAL A 294 11.32 -5.06 11.53
C VAL A 294 11.10 -4.35 12.86
N VAL A 295 10.05 -3.54 12.93
CA VAL A 295 9.68 -2.83 14.16
C VAL A 295 9.33 -3.83 15.27
N VAL A 296 8.46 -4.81 14.99
CA VAL A 296 8.03 -5.81 15.97
C VAL A 296 9.21 -6.67 16.43
N MET A 297 10.05 -7.17 15.54
CA MET A 297 11.24 -7.94 15.90
C MET A 297 12.23 -7.14 16.74
N THR A 298 12.36 -5.84 16.45
CA THR A 298 13.20 -4.96 17.26
C THR A 298 12.65 -4.84 18.68
N LEU A 299 11.32 -4.69 18.83
CA LEU A 299 10.67 -4.65 20.15
C LEU A 299 10.78 -5.98 20.91
N VAL A 300 10.70 -7.12 20.21
CA VAL A 300 10.92 -8.45 20.81
C VAL A 300 12.33 -8.58 21.32
N LYS A 301 13.32 -8.18 20.51
CA LYS A 301 14.73 -8.23 20.91
C LYS A 301 15.07 -7.33 22.09
N LEU A 302 14.36 -6.20 22.24
CA LEU A 302 14.49 -5.29 23.39
C LEU A 302 13.77 -5.82 24.66
N GLY A 303 13.11 -6.97 24.59
CA GLY A 303 12.34 -7.54 25.71
C GLY A 303 11.04 -6.79 26.03
N ILE A 304 10.64 -5.81 25.21
CA ILE A 304 9.39 -5.05 25.39
C ILE A 304 8.19 -5.94 25.04
N LEU A 305 8.38 -6.86 24.10
CA LEU A 305 7.33 -7.72 23.56
C LEU A 305 7.78 -9.18 23.61
N SER A 306 6.94 -10.08 24.11
CA SER A 306 7.21 -11.52 24.15
C SER A 306 6.26 -12.29 23.23
N TYR A 307 6.66 -13.51 22.82
CA TYR A 307 5.78 -14.40 22.06
C TYR A 307 4.44 -14.64 22.78
N GLU A 308 4.48 -14.86 24.10
CA GLU A 308 3.29 -15.11 24.91
C GLU A 308 2.35 -13.89 24.91
N MET A 309 2.90 -12.68 25.08
CA MET A 309 2.11 -11.45 25.02
C MET A 309 1.45 -11.29 23.65
N MET A 310 2.20 -11.44 22.56
CA MET A 310 1.69 -11.31 21.19
C MET A 310 0.62 -12.35 20.86
N ARG A 311 0.81 -13.60 21.32
CA ARG A 311 -0.15 -14.69 21.13
C ARG A 311 -1.46 -14.45 21.88
N ASN A 312 -1.39 -13.96 23.11
CA ASN A 312 -2.56 -13.73 23.94
C ASN A 312 -3.33 -12.46 23.52
N THR A 313 -2.66 -11.51 22.87
CA THR A 313 -3.25 -10.22 22.45
C THR A 313 -3.58 -10.13 20.95
N ARG A 314 -3.68 -11.27 20.24
CA ARG A 314 -3.96 -11.31 18.80
C ARG A 314 -5.21 -10.54 18.39
N SER A 315 -6.31 -10.67 19.14
CA SER A 315 -7.56 -9.96 18.84
C SER A 315 -7.41 -8.44 18.93
N TYR A 316 -6.65 -7.95 19.93
CA TYR A 316 -6.31 -6.53 20.04
C TYR A 316 -5.40 -6.06 18.92
N ALA A 317 -4.46 -6.90 18.46
CA ALA A 317 -3.59 -6.58 17.33
C ALA A 317 -4.38 -6.44 16.03
N VAL A 318 -5.36 -7.33 15.76
CA VAL A 318 -6.27 -7.19 14.61
C VAL A 318 -7.00 -5.85 14.65
N LEU A 319 -7.59 -5.51 15.79
CA LEU A 319 -8.28 -4.23 15.96
C LEU A 319 -7.34 -3.03 15.75
N ALA A 320 -6.14 -3.07 16.33
CA ALA A 320 -5.14 -2.03 16.18
C ALA A 320 -4.71 -1.85 14.72
N ILE A 321 -4.48 -2.96 13.99
CA ILE A 321 -4.12 -2.92 12.56
C ILE A 321 -5.25 -2.30 11.75
N VAL A 322 -6.51 -2.68 11.99
CA VAL A 322 -7.65 -2.09 11.27
C VAL A 322 -7.79 -0.60 11.57
N VAL A 323 -7.64 -0.18 12.83
CA VAL A 323 -7.70 1.23 13.22
C VAL A 323 -6.56 2.04 12.58
N ILE A 324 -5.33 1.52 12.63
CA ILE A 324 -4.16 2.17 12.02
C ILE A 324 -4.35 2.26 10.50
N ALA A 325 -4.79 1.18 9.86
CA ALA A 325 -5.10 1.17 8.44
C ALA A 325 -6.19 2.20 8.10
N ALA A 326 -7.26 2.30 8.88
CA ALA A 326 -8.32 3.28 8.66
C ALA A 326 -7.84 4.74 8.78
N ILE A 327 -6.90 5.03 9.68
CA ILE A 327 -6.32 6.37 9.85
C ILE A 327 -5.39 6.73 8.68
N ILE A 328 -4.62 5.76 8.20
CA ILE A 328 -3.54 6.02 7.23
C ILE A 328 -4.03 5.88 5.78
N THR A 329 -5.04 5.05 5.50
CA THR A 329 -5.54 4.80 4.14
C THR A 329 -6.08 6.11 3.53
N PRO A 330 -5.68 6.46 2.29
CA PRO A 330 -6.10 7.72 1.66
C PRO A 330 -7.59 7.74 1.28
N THR A 331 -8.19 6.56 1.14
CA THR A 331 -9.59 6.36 0.79
C THR A 331 -10.31 5.65 1.94
N PRO A 332 -11.34 6.26 2.56
CA PRO A 332 -12.03 5.66 3.70
C PRO A 332 -13.10 4.65 3.25
N ASP A 333 -12.75 3.73 2.34
CA ASP A 333 -13.63 2.68 1.85
C ASP A 333 -13.24 1.30 2.41
N ALA A 334 -14.24 0.43 2.60
CA ALA A 334 -14.03 -0.88 3.23
C ALA A 334 -13.10 -1.80 2.42
N LEU A 335 -13.06 -1.66 1.09
CA LEU A 335 -12.23 -2.50 0.25
C LEU A 335 -10.76 -2.15 0.43
N THR A 336 -10.38 -0.89 0.22
CA THR A 336 -8.97 -0.48 0.35
C THR A 336 -8.46 -0.66 1.78
N LEU A 337 -9.34 -0.45 2.77
CA LEU A 337 -9.07 -0.77 4.17
C LEU A 337 -8.75 -2.27 4.37
N GLY A 338 -9.62 -3.17 3.90
CA GLY A 338 -9.40 -4.61 4.02
C GLY A 338 -8.16 -5.08 3.26
N LEU A 339 -7.90 -4.50 2.09
CA LEU A 339 -6.78 -4.85 1.24
C LEU A 339 -5.43 -4.38 1.80
N LEU A 340 -5.41 -3.35 2.66
CA LEU A 340 -4.24 -2.94 3.44
C LEU A 340 -4.12 -3.71 4.75
N ALA A 341 -5.21 -3.83 5.51
CA ALA A 341 -5.23 -4.48 6.81
C ALA A 341 -4.93 -5.98 6.72
N GLY A 342 -5.39 -6.66 5.67
CA GLY A 342 -5.16 -8.09 5.44
C GLY A 342 -3.66 -8.44 5.37
N PRO A 343 -2.89 -7.87 4.43
CA PRO A 343 -1.44 -8.07 4.36
C PRO A 343 -0.72 -7.67 5.66
N MET A 344 -1.12 -6.59 6.32
CA MET A 344 -0.54 -6.19 7.61
C MET A 344 -0.77 -7.24 8.70
N TYR A 345 -1.96 -7.83 8.77
CA TYR A 345 -2.26 -8.90 9.71
C TYR A 345 -1.45 -10.17 9.42
N VAL A 346 -1.30 -10.53 8.14
CA VAL A 346 -0.43 -11.65 7.73
C VAL A 346 1.02 -11.40 8.17
N LEU A 347 1.53 -10.18 7.95
CA LEU A 347 2.87 -9.79 8.42
C LEU A 347 3.00 -9.89 9.95
N TYR A 348 1.96 -9.51 10.69
CA TYR A 348 1.94 -9.64 12.15
C TYR A 348 1.96 -11.11 12.61
N GLU A 349 1.23 -12.01 11.95
CA GLU A 349 1.29 -13.46 12.25
C GLU A 349 2.67 -14.05 11.94
N ILE A 350 3.32 -13.60 10.86
CA ILE A 350 4.73 -13.93 10.59
C ILE A 350 5.61 -13.47 11.75
N CYS A 351 5.34 -12.31 12.34
CA CYS A 351 6.08 -11.85 13.51
C CYS A 351 5.90 -12.79 14.71
N ILE A 352 4.67 -13.26 14.96
CA ILE A 352 4.43 -14.23 16.04
C ILE A 352 5.24 -15.50 15.84
N TRP A 353 5.33 -15.99 14.60
CA TRP A 353 6.12 -17.17 14.29
C TRP A 353 7.62 -16.93 14.48
N LEU A 354 8.15 -15.80 14.01
CA LEU A 354 9.55 -15.44 14.19
C LEU A 354 9.91 -15.31 15.68
N ALA A 355 9.05 -14.66 16.48
CA ALA A 355 9.23 -14.53 17.92
C ALA A 355 9.24 -15.91 18.61
N TYR A 356 8.36 -16.83 18.23
CA TYR A 356 8.35 -18.20 18.74
C TYR A 356 9.68 -18.93 18.49
N PHE A 357 10.23 -18.84 17.27
CA PHE A 357 11.50 -19.48 16.94
C PHE A 357 12.69 -18.85 17.70
N MET A 358 12.64 -17.54 17.97
CA MET A 358 13.64 -16.86 18.79
C MET A 358 13.58 -17.33 20.25
N ASP A 359 12.41 -17.32 20.88
CA ASP A 359 12.21 -17.78 22.26
C ASP A 359 12.63 -19.25 22.43
N LYS A 360 12.28 -20.11 21.47
CA LYS A 360 12.66 -21.54 21.51
C LYS A 360 14.18 -21.72 21.45
N LYS A 361 14.86 -20.92 20.63
CA LYS A 361 16.32 -20.97 20.49
C LYS A 361 17.02 -20.48 21.75
N GLU A 362 16.49 -19.44 22.40
CA GLU A 362 17.03 -18.91 23.66
C GLU A 362 16.90 -19.94 24.79
N LYS A 363 15.71 -20.53 24.98
CA LYS A 363 15.49 -21.59 25.98
C LYS A 363 16.41 -22.80 25.75
N ALA A 364 16.58 -23.24 24.51
CA ALA A 364 17.48 -24.35 24.20
C ALA A 364 18.95 -24.02 24.51
N LYS A 365 19.35 -22.75 24.38
CA LYS A 365 20.69 -22.28 24.72
C LYS A 365 20.88 -22.24 26.24
N GLU A 366 19.89 -21.73 26.98
CA GLU A 366 19.89 -21.73 28.45
C GLU A 366 19.96 -23.16 29.00
N GLU A 367 19.16 -24.09 28.48
CA GLU A 367 19.20 -25.50 28.89
C GLU A 367 20.55 -26.17 28.59
N ALA A 368 21.20 -25.82 27.47
CA ALA A 368 22.52 -26.33 27.14
C ALA A 368 23.60 -25.78 28.09
N GLU A 369 23.54 -24.47 28.40
CA GLU A 369 24.42 -23.82 29.37
C GLU A 369 24.20 -24.38 30.79
N GLU A 370 22.96 -24.66 31.19
CA GLU A 370 22.63 -25.30 32.46
C GLU A 370 23.14 -26.74 32.54
N LYS A 371 22.97 -27.54 31.48
CA LYS A 371 23.52 -28.90 31.38
C LYS A 371 25.04 -28.89 31.49
N GLU A 372 25.71 -27.96 30.80
CA GLU A 372 27.17 -27.79 30.90
C GLU A 372 27.58 -27.36 32.32
N ARG A 373 26.84 -26.43 32.93
CA ARG A 373 27.10 -25.98 34.31
C ARG A 373 26.90 -27.11 35.32
N MET A 374 25.85 -27.91 35.17
CA MET A 374 25.58 -29.09 36.00
C MET A 374 26.66 -30.16 35.81
N ALA A 375 27.09 -30.42 34.57
CA ALA A 375 28.20 -31.33 34.27
C ALA A 375 29.52 -30.87 34.92
N ARG A 376 29.84 -29.56 34.87
CA ARG A 376 31.00 -28.99 35.56
C ARG A 376 30.93 -29.15 37.08
N LEU A 377 29.74 -28.99 37.69
CA LEU A 377 29.54 -29.18 39.13
C LEU A 377 29.68 -30.65 39.55
N LEU A 378 29.23 -31.59 38.72
CA LEU A 378 29.35 -33.03 38.97
C LEU A 378 30.77 -33.57 38.72
N ALA A 379 31.54 -32.94 37.84
CA ALA A 379 32.91 -33.34 37.50
C ALA A 379 33.99 -32.82 38.47
N ALA A 380 33.67 -31.88 39.37
CA ALA A 380 34.61 -31.37 40.37
C ALA A 380 34.64 -32.28 41.62
N PRO A 381 35.68 -33.10 41.86
CA PRO A 381 35.74 -33.95 43.05
C PRO A 381 36.29 -33.13 44.21
N GLY A 382 35.45 -32.84 45.21
CA GLY A 382 35.86 -32.60 46.60
C GLY A 382 36.52 -31.25 46.92
N ALA A 383 35.71 -30.24 47.24
CA ALA A 383 36.10 -29.23 48.21
C ALA A 383 35.56 -29.65 49.58
N LYS A 384 36.49 -30.13 50.41
CA LYS A 384 36.32 -30.69 51.76
C LYS A 384 35.33 -29.93 52.64
N SER A 385 34.50 -30.72 53.32
CA SER A 385 34.08 -30.43 54.68
C SER A 385 35.30 -30.16 55.57
N ARG A 386 35.40 -28.97 56.16
CA ARG A 386 36.14 -28.77 57.41
C ARG A 386 35.50 -27.61 58.16
N ALA A 387 34.79 -27.98 59.22
CA ALA A 387 34.42 -27.09 60.29
C ALA A 387 35.66 -26.75 61.15
N ASP A 388 35.50 -25.66 61.91
CA ASP A 388 36.21 -25.23 63.12
C ASP A 388 37.39 -24.24 62.99
N ASP A 389 37.16 -23.10 63.65
CA ASP A 389 38.02 -22.21 64.44
C ASP A 389 39.23 -21.49 63.79
N ASP A 390 39.23 -20.15 63.75
CA ASP A 390 39.74 -19.28 64.85
C ASP A 390 39.78 -17.79 64.42
N GLU A 391 39.80 -16.90 65.41
CA GLU A 391 39.69 -15.44 65.35
C GLU A 391 40.89 -14.69 64.72
N SER A 392 40.59 -13.47 64.23
CA SER A 392 41.40 -12.23 64.21
C SER A 392 42.85 -12.24 63.68
N GLU A 393 43.14 -11.40 62.67
CA GLU A 393 43.87 -10.13 62.84
C GLU A 393 44.10 -9.38 61.51
N GLU A 394 44.49 -8.11 61.69
CA GLU A 394 44.48 -6.94 60.82
C GLU A 394 45.43 -6.92 59.58
N LYS A 395 45.02 -6.05 58.64
CA LYS A 395 45.79 -5.06 57.86
C LYS A 395 46.45 -5.37 56.50
N SER A 396 45.90 -4.65 55.51
CA SER A 396 46.54 -3.74 54.53
C SER A 396 47.66 -4.28 53.63
N GLU A 397 47.44 -4.30 52.32
CA GLU A 397 47.85 -3.23 51.39
C GLU A 397 47.44 -3.56 49.94
N GLU A 398 47.21 -2.49 49.20
CA GLU A 398 46.78 -2.35 47.81
C GLU A 398 47.95 -2.61 46.83
N VAL A 399 47.68 -3.15 45.63
CA VAL A 399 48.13 -2.66 44.29
C VAL A 399 47.90 -3.73 43.20
N VAL A 400 46.89 -3.47 42.36
CA VAL A 400 46.80 -3.55 40.88
C VAL A 400 47.65 -4.58 40.11
N ALA A 401 47.00 -5.55 39.42
CA ALA A 401 46.96 -5.67 37.94
C ALA A 401 46.55 -7.08 37.46
N THR A 402 45.47 -7.10 36.65
CA THR A 402 45.23 -7.94 35.45
C THR A 402 45.25 -9.48 35.52
N SER A 403 44.14 -10.07 35.08
CA SER A 403 43.95 -11.47 34.64
C SER A 403 43.44 -11.46 33.17
N PRO A 404 43.41 -12.58 32.44
CA PRO A 404 44.54 -13.31 31.88
C PRO A 404 44.42 -13.46 30.35
N ALA A 405 45.44 -14.04 29.73
CA ALA A 405 45.46 -14.42 28.33
C ALA A 405 45.10 -15.91 28.13
N ALA A 406 44.57 -16.20 26.93
CA ALA A 406 44.73 -17.43 26.16
C ALA A 406 43.92 -18.68 26.61
N LEU A 407 43.37 -19.53 25.74
CA LEU A 407 43.38 -19.73 24.28
C LEU A 407 42.35 -20.85 23.98
N GLU A 408 41.77 -20.85 22.77
CA GLU A 408 41.49 -21.97 21.83
C GLU A 408 40.97 -23.32 22.40
N SER A 409 40.01 -24.05 21.83
CA SER A 409 39.76 -24.49 20.44
C SER A 409 38.64 -25.55 20.53
N SER A 410 37.62 -25.50 19.65
CA SER A 410 37.37 -26.37 18.48
C SER A 410 36.76 -27.76 18.76
N ASP A 411 35.96 -28.17 17.77
CA ASP A 411 35.50 -29.54 17.42
C ASP A 411 34.23 -30.02 18.14
N GLU A 412 33.06 -30.06 17.49
CA GLU A 412 32.57 -30.97 16.42
C GLU A 412 32.06 -32.34 16.93
N ALA A 413 31.00 -32.82 16.26
CA ALA A 413 30.36 -34.15 16.27
C ALA A 413 29.31 -34.41 17.38
N GLU A 414 28.01 -34.53 17.09
CA GLU A 414 27.23 -35.54 16.31
C GLU A 414 26.63 -36.64 17.20
N ALA A 415 25.42 -37.10 16.82
CA ALA A 415 24.70 -38.31 17.25
C ALA A 415 24.10 -38.30 18.68
N SER A 416 22.96 -38.90 19.03
CA SER A 416 21.93 -39.75 18.37
C SER A 416 20.84 -40.02 19.43
N GLU A 417 19.56 -39.96 19.06
CA GLU A 417 18.52 -41.03 19.13
C GLU A 417 17.98 -41.50 20.51
N ASP A 418 16.71 -41.95 20.44
CA ASP A 418 15.89 -42.75 21.37
C ASP A 418 15.08 -42.00 22.45
N ILE A 419 13.75 -41.80 22.29
CA ILE A 419 12.56 -42.70 22.33
C ILE A 419 12.21 -43.15 23.76
N ASP A 420 11.00 -42.79 24.21
CA ASP A 420 9.94 -43.62 24.85
C ASP A 420 8.80 -42.67 25.32
N GLU A 421 7.57 -42.80 24.79
CA GLU A 421 6.39 -43.45 25.42
C GLU A 421 5.95 -42.76 26.73
N ASP A 422 4.70 -42.52 27.11
CA ASP A 422 3.31 -42.68 26.65
C ASP A 422 2.50 -41.86 27.69
N ASP A 423 1.27 -41.47 27.36
CA ASP A 423 0.11 -41.38 28.27
C ASP A 423 -0.94 -40.44 27.66
N GLY A 424 -1.89 -41.05 26.96
CA GLY A 424 -3.15 -40.43 26.60
C GLY A 424 -4.19 -40.51 27.72
N PHE A 425 -5.13 -39.55 27.76
CA PHE A 425 -6.53 -39.76 28.17
C PHE A 425 -7.35 -38.50 27.80
N VAL A 426 -8.17 -38.55 26.73
CA VAL A 426 -9.65 -38.71 26.71
C VAL A 426 -10.45 -37.43 26.92
N GLY A 427 -11.25 -37.09 25.91
CA GLY A 427 -12.30 -36.07 25.97
C GLY A 427 -13.59 -36.60 26.62
N PRO A 428 -14.62 -35.74 26.71
CA PRO A 428 -15.86 -36.13 26.04
C PRO A 428 -16.56 -34.96 25.32
N ASP A 429 -17.32 -35.35 24.29
CA ASP A 429 -18.38 -34.61 23.57
C ASP A 429 -19.75 -34.91 24.28
N PRO A 430 -20.93 -34.46 23.81
CA PRO A 430 -21.46 -33.13 23.46
C PRO A 430 -22.79 -32.84 24.23
N GLU A 431 -23.56 -31.84 23.76
CA GLU A 431 -25.01 -31.59 23.97
C GLU A 431 -25.45 -30.63 25.10
N GLU A 432 -25.99 -29.47 24.70
CA GLU A 432 -27.24 -28.92 25.28
C GLU A 432 -27.92 -28.01 24.24
N GLU A 433 -29.09 -28.46 23.77
CA GLU A 433 -30.07 -27.77 22.95
C GLU A 433 -31.34 -27.65 23.82
N ASP A 434 -31.95 -26.46 23.94
CA ASP A 434 -33.39 -26.21 24.19
C ASP A 434 -33.62 -24.68 24.31
N LEU A 435 -34.18 -23.95 23.33
CA LEU A 435 -35.57 -23.82 22.84
C LEU A 435 -36.46 -22.84 23.65
N TYR A 436 -37.38 -22.16 22.92
CA TYR A 436 -38.37 -21.10 23.24
C TYR A 436 -37.92 -19.69 22.81
N SER A 437 -38.64 -18.91 21.99
CA SER A 437 -39.98 -19.02 21.41
C SER A 437 -40.12 -17.98 20.28
N GLN A 438 -40.70 -18.38 19.14
CA GLN A 438 -41.19 -17.47 18.11
C GLN A 438 -42.64 -17.02 18.39
N ALA A 439 -42.98 -15.89 17.77
CA ALA A 439 -44.25 -15.52 17.14
C ALA A 439 -44.94 -14.25 17.73
N PRO A 440 -45.89 -13.64 17.01
CA PRO A 440 -45.73 -12.35 16.33
C PRO A 440 -46.76 -11.32 16.85
N ILE A 441 -46.78 -10.07 16.37
CA ILE A 441 -48.00 -9.24 16.19
C ILE A 441 -47.65 -7.98 15.36
N GLU A 442 -48.66 -7.59 14.59
CA GLU A 442 -48.80 -6.68 13.45
C GLU A 442 -48.98 -5.18 13.84
N PRO A 443 -49.24 -4.25 12.88
CA PRO A 443 -48.88 -2.84 12.92
C PRO A 443 -50.04 -1.89 13.31
N ASP A 444 -49.73 -0.59 13.31
CA ASP A 444 -50.58 0.60 13.02
C ASP A 444 -50.51 1.73 14.07
N GLU A 445 -50.94 2.92 13.60
CA GLU A 445 -51.11 4.23 14.25
C GLU A 445 -49.92 5.20 14.01
N ASP A 446 -49.93 6.09 13.02
CA ASP A 446 -50.89 7.16 12.65
C ASP A 446 -51.01 8.26 13.72
N GLU A 447 -50.14 9.27 13.62
CA GLU A 447 -50.37 10.61 14.16
C GLU A 447 -49.96 11.65 13.09
N GLY A 448 -50.93 12.10 12.29
CA GLY A 448 -51.00 13.49 11.81
C GLY A 448 -51.45 14.40 12.97
N ASP A 449 -51.03 15.65 13.10
CA ASP A 449 -51.41 16.88 12.35
C ASP A 449 -50.94 18.07 13.26
N PRO A 450 -51.11 19.38 13.00
CA PRO A 450 -51.26 20.19 11.77
C PRO A 450 -50.22 21.32 11.69
N ASP A 451 -49.75 21.67 10.50
CA ASP A 451 -49.32 23.04 10.17
C ASP A 451 -49.23 23.19 8.64
N GLU A 452 -50.39 23.15 7.99
CA GLU A 452 -50.60 23.85 6.74
C GLU A 452 -51.23 25.22 7.06
N PRO A 453 -50.93 26.25 6.26
CA PRO A 453 -52.01 26.64 5.38
C PRO A 453 -51.57 26.86 3.93
N GLU A 454 -52.32 26.17 3.07
CA GLU A 454 -52.99 26.69 1.88
C GLU A 454 -52.15 27.34 0.77
N ASN A 455 -52.12 26.60 -0.34
CA ASN A 455 -52.08 27.10 -1.69
C ASN A 455 -52.84 28.43 -1.86
N ARG A 456 -52.15 29.43 -2.39
CA ARG A 456 -52.75 30.53 -3.15
C ARG A 456 -52.26 30.45 -4.59
N ASP A 457 -53.14 29.93 -5.43
CA ASP A 457 -53.53 30.42 -6.75
C ASP A 457 -52.51 31.27 -7.52
N GLU A 458 -52.16 30.74 -8.70
CA GLU A 458 -52.23 31.44 -9.98
C GLU A 458 -51.85 32.94 -9.95
N ASP A 459 -50.55 33.23 -10.10
CA ASP A 459 -50.12 34.53 -10.65
C ASP A 459 -49.87 34.38 -12.15
N PRO A 460 -50.73 34.92 -13.03
CA PRO A 460 -50.55 34.88 -14.48
C PRO A 460 -49.45 35.83 -14.98
N ASN A 461 -48.69 36.49 -14.10
CA ASN A 461 -47.78 37.57 -14.49
C ASN A 461 -46.36 37.46 -13.91
N PHE A 462 -45.90 36.25 -13.57
CA PHE A 462 -44.51 36.02 -13.19
C PHE A 462 -43.60 35.96 -14.43
N ASP A 463 -42.91 37.07 -14.72
CA ASP A 463 -41.84 37.16 -15.74
C ASP A 463 -40.47 36.94 -15.07
N PRO A 464 -39.75 35.83 -15.37
CA PRO A 464 -38.51 35.50 -14.70
C PRO A 464 -37.25 36.17 -15.30
N LEU A 465 -37.37 37.19 -16.17
CA LEU A 465 -36.22 37.89 -16.75
C LEU A 465 -36.33 39.43 -16.71
N LYS A 466 -36.44 40.00 -15.51
CA LYS A 466 -36.06 41.38 -15.20
C LYS A 466 -35.26 41.51 -13.91
#